data_AF-A0A7S3F9Y4-F1
#
_entry.id   AF-A0A7S3F9Y4-F1
#
_cell.length_a   1.000
_cell.length_b   1.000
_cell.length_c   1.000
_cell.angle_alpha   90.00
_cell.angle_beta   90.00
_cell.angle_gamma   90.00
#
_symmetry.space_group_name_H-M   'P 1'
#
loop_
_entity.id
_entity.type
_entity.pdbx_description
1 polymer ?
#
loop_
_entity_poly.entity_id
_entity_poly.type
_entity_poly.pdbx_seq_one_letter_code
_entity_poly.pdbx_strand_id
1 'polypeptide(L)'
;ARIPPEEPTAPKALSLSPQLSQRWLKTLPKLLWQLGNTDRDLSQAMLRLLLAMGRVSEIPSAVRPALLPFFCARPDADKPILGPFVSLPVELRAAALHLIHFLRPLDSSMLAALARCATHSPALIPEILLAIESTLDFASARAHASASAPVADGLSFVLTLLVVADMRAVPP
;
A
#
# COMPACT_ATOMS: atom_id res chain seq x y z
N ALA A 1 5.42 5.04 56.67
CA ALA A 1 4.44 4.73 55.61
C ALA A 1 5.21 4.47 54.31
N ARG A 2 5.11 3.27 53.73
CA ARG A 2 5.73 2.96 52.43
C ARG A 2 4.80 3.46 51.32
N ILE A 3 5.33 4.33 50.46
CA ILE A 3 4.65 4.77 49.23
C ILE A 3 4.71 3.58 48.26
N PRO A 4 3.57 3.07 47.74
CA PRO A 4 3.60 2.01 46.73
C PRO A 4 4.11 2.57 45.39
N PRO A 5 4.82 1.77 44.58
CA PRO A 5 5.34 2.22 43.28
C PRO A 5 4.17 2.44 42.32
N GLU A 6 4.09 3.63 41.71
CA GLU A 6 3.19 3.87 40.58
C GLU A 6 3.59 2.97 39.41
N GLU A 7 2.70 2.04 39.10
CA GLU A 7 2.77 1.18 37.92
C GLU A 7 2.55 2.06 36.68
N PRO A 8 3.44 2.03 35.67
CA PRO A 8 3.28 2.83 34.47
C PRO A 8 2.02 2.38 33.73
N THR A 9 1.00 3.22 33.75
CA THR A 9 -0.28 2.98 33.10
C THR A 9 -0.03 2.89 31.60
N ALA A 10 -0.04 1.66 31.07
CA ALA A 10 0.05 1.41 29.64
C ALA A 10 -0.99 2.29 28.92
N PRO A 11 -0.63 2.93 27.79
CA PRO A 11 -1.55 3.80 27.08
C PRO A 11 -2.81 3.02 26.74
N LYS A 12 -3.96 3.50 27.25
CA LYS A 12 -5.28 2.95 26.97
C LYS A 12 -5.45 2.88 25.47
N ALA A 13 -5.41 1.66 24.91
CA ALA A 13 -5.72 1.43 23.51
C ALA A 13 -7.09 2.05 23.25
N LEU A 14 -7.15 3.02 22.33
CA LEU A 14 -8.40 3.63 21.88
C LEU A 14 -9.21 2.53 21.17
N SER A 15 -10.04 1.83 21.93
CA SER A 15 -10.94 0.82 21.40
C SER A 15 -12.07 1.52 20.66
N LEU A 16 -11.89 1.74 19.36
CA LEU A 16 -12.95 2.21 18.48
C LEU A 16 -14.08 1.18 18.45
N SER A 17 -15.34 1.63 18.42
CA SER A 17 -16.45 0.71 18.25
C SER A 17 -16.32 -0.05 16.91
N PRO A 18 -16.72 -1.33 16.83
CA PRO A 18 -16.55 -2.14 15.62
C PRO A 18 -17.30 -1.58 14.40
N GLN A 19 -18.38 -0.82 14.63
CA GLN A 19 -19.13 -0.15 13.58
C GLN A 19 -18.39 1.09 13.05
N LEU A 20 -17.77 1.86 13.96
CA LEU A 20 -16.99 3.03 13.61
C LEU A 20 -15.72 2.61 12.85
N SER A 21 -15.03 1.55 13.30
CA SER A 21 -13.87 1.02 12.60
C SER A 21 -14.23 0.58 11.18
N GLN A 22 -15.29 -0.22 10.98
CA GLN A 22 -15.70 -0.64 9.64
C GLN A 22 -16.08 0.52 8.72
N ARG A 23 -16.78 1.53 9.23
CA ARG A 23 -17.14 2.73 8.45
C ARG A 23 -15.90 3.53 8.09
N TRP A 24 -15.00 3.75 9.04
CA TRP A 24 -13.74 4.47 8.81
C TRP A 24 -12.85 3.78 7.79
N LEU A 25 -12.69 2.45 7.89
CA LEU A 25 -11.85 1.66 6.98
C LEU A 25 -12.31 1.73 5.52
N LYS A 26 -13.61 1.91 5.27
CA LYS A 26 -14.17 2.13 3.92
C LYS A 26 -14.07 3.57 3.45
N THR A 27 -14.20 4.53 4.37
CA THR A 27 -14.24 5.95 4.04
C THR A 27 -12.85 6.50 3.77
N LEU A 28 -11.84 5.98 4.47
CA LEU A 28 -10.47 6.48 4.44
C LEU A 28 -9.83 6.35 3.03
N PRO A 29 -9.89 5.19 2.34
CA PRO A 29 -9.38 5.08 0.97
C PRO A 29 -10.15 5.93 -0.05
N LYS A 30 -11.46 6.09 0.15
CA LYS A 30 -12.30 6.96 -0.69
C LYS A 30 -11.91 8.44 -0.53
N LEU A 31 -11.64 8.87 0.70
CA LEU A 31 -11.16 10.22 0.98
C LEU A 31 -9.77 10.42 0.39
N LEU A 32 -8.84 9.47 0.54
CA LEU A 32 -7.53 9.53 -0.13
C LEU A 32 -7.66 9.65 -1.66
N TRP A 33 -8.63 8.93 -2.26
CA TRP A 33 -8.95 9.10 -3.68
C TRP A 33 -9.40 10.54 -4.00
N GLN A 34 -10.36 11.06 -3.22
CA GLN A 34 -10.98 12.37 -3.46
C GLN A 34 -10.02 13.54 -3.21
N LEU A 35 -9.19 13.42 -2.17
CA LEU A 35 -8.22 14.45 -1.78
C LEU A 35 -7.06 14.48 -2.75
N GLY A 36 -6.52 13.30 -3.11
CA GLY A 36 -5.36 13.20 -4.00
C GLY A 36 -4.27 14.22 -3.65
N ASN A 37 -3.97 15.11 -4.59
CA ASN A 37 -3.03 16.22 -4.38
C ASN A 37 -3.71 17.59 -4.13
N THR A 38 -5.04 17.64 -4.00
CA THR A 38 -5.78 18.87 -3.72
C THR A 38 -5.56 19.36 -2.28
N ASP A 39 -5.42 18.42 -1.33
CA ASP A 39 -5.04 18.71 0.05
C ASP A 39 -3.88 17.80 0.46
N ARG A 40 -2.66 18.33 0.29
CA ARG A 40 -1.41 17.61 0.55
C ARG A 40 -1.31 17.16 2.01
N ASP A 41 -1.63 18.05 2.94
CA ASP A 41 -1.45 17.83 4.37
C ASP A 41 -2.43 16.78 4.88
N LEU A 42 -3.68 16.84 4.43
CA LEU A 42 -4.68 15.85 4.79
C LEU A 42 -4.37 14.49 4.16
N SER A 43 -4.01 14.42 2.88
CA SER A 43 -3.56 13.17 2.25
C SER A 43 -2.37 12.55 2.98
N GLN A 44 -1.41 13.38 3.42
CA GLN A 44 -0.27 12.91 4.20
C GLN A 44 -0.67 12.37 5.57
N ALA A 45 -1.57 13.07 6.29
CA ALA A 45 -2.08 12.62 7.57
C ALA A 45 -2.80 11.27 7.45
N MET A 46 -3.58 11.07 6.37
CA MET A 46 -4.29 9.83 6.11
C MET A 46 -3.35 8.66 5.79
N LEU A 47 -2.33 8.88 4.96
CA LEU A 47 -1.29 7.86 4.68
C LEU A 47 -0.51 7.50 5.95
N ARG A 48 -0.15 8.50 6.78
CA ARG A 48 0.52 8.26 8.06
C ARG A 48 -0.34 7.45 9.03
N LEU A 49 -1.64 7.73 9.08
CA LEU A 49 -2.57 6.96 9.90
C LEU A 49 -2.64 5.50 9.44
N LEU A 50 -2.76 5.24 8.14
CA LEU A 50 -2.75 3.88 7.57
C LEU A 50 -1.44 3.15 7.89
N LEU A 51 -0.30 3.82 7.76
CA LEU A 51 1.01 3.27 8.10
C LEU A 51 1.15 2.97 9.59
N ALA A 52 0.68 3.88 10.46
CA ALA A 52 0.70 3.67 11.91
C ALA A 52 -0.16 2.46 12.29
N MET A 53 -1.35 2.31 11.69
CA MET A 53 -2.18 1.13 11.90
C MET A 53 -1.47 -0.16 11.47
N GLY A 54 -0.85 -0.18 10.28
CA GLY A 54 -0.13 -1.35 9.79
C GLY A 54 1.09 -1.74 10.64
N ARG A 55 1.70 -0.79 11.36
CA ARG A 55 2.81 -1.06 12.28
C ARG A 55 2.38 -1.65 13.62
N VAL A 56 1.19 -1.28 14.10
CA VAL A 56 0.67 -1.73 15.40
C VAL A 56 -0.09 -3.05 15.27
N SER A 57 -0.79 -3.25 14.16
CA SER A 57 -1.63 -4.41 13.93
C SER A 57 -1.73 -4.76 12.45
N GLU A 58 -2.22 -5.95 12.13
CA GLU A 58 -2.58 -6.27 10.75
C GLU A 58 -3.66 -5.30 10.24
N ILE A 59 -3.43 -4.75 9.04
CA ILE A 59 -4.43 -3.90 8.40
C ILE A 59 -5.65 -4.77 8.08
N PRO A 60 -6.87 -4.34 8.46
CA PRO A 60 -8.08 -5.10 8.17
C PRO A 60 -8.18 -5.41 6.68
N SER A 61 -8.50 -6.65 6.35
CA SER A 61 -8.55 -7.15 4.97
C SER A 61 -9.43 -6.31 4.04
N ALA A 62 -10.48 -5.68 4.58
CA ALA A 62 -11.38 -4.76 3.89
C ALA A 62 -10.71 -3.48 3.35
N VAL A 63 -9.57 -3.06 3.88
CA VAL A 63 -8.85 -1.85 3.44
C VAL A 63 -8.16 -2.09 2.10
N ARG A 64 -7.65 -3.30 1.85
CA ARG A 64 -6.95 -3.66 0.60
C ARG A 64 -7.77 -3.38 -0.65
N PRO A 65 -8.98 -3.96 -0.83
CA PRO A 65 -9.80 -3.68 -2.01
C PRO A 65 -10.30 -2.22 -2.04
N ALA A 66 -10.46 -1.58 -0.89
CA ALA A 66 -10.86 -0.17 -0.84
C ALA A 66 -9.73 0.78 -1.27
N LEU A 67 -8.46 0.40 -1.09
CA LEU A 67 -7.28 1.15 -1.57
C LEU A 67 -6.94 0.85 -3.02
N LEU A 68 -7.44 -0.23 -3.62
CA LEU A 68 -7.15 -0.56 -5.02
C LEU A 68 -7.41 0.64 -5.96
N PRO A 69 -8.56 1.35 -5.88
CA PRO A 69 -8.78 2.55 -6.67
C PRO A 69 -7.66 3.58 -6.50
N PHE A 70 -7.19 3.85 -5.28
CA PHE A 70 -6.17 4.87 -5.06
C PHE A 70 -4.93 4.72 -5.97
N PHE A 71 -4.58 3.49 -6.35
CA PHE A 71 -3.62 3.19 -7.41
C PHE A 71 -4.28 3.14 -8.80
N CYS A 72 -5.22 2.22 -9.01
CA CYS A 72 -5.97 2.10 -10.26
C CYS A 72 -7.35 1.45 -10.01
N ALA A 73 -8.42 2.15 -10.36
CA ALA A 73 -9.79 1.69 -10.15
C ALA A 73 -10.25 0.61 -11.13
N ARG A 74 -9.63 0.54 -12.32
CA ARG A 74 -9.94 -0.46 -13.36
C ARG A 74 -8.65 -0.98 -13.99
N PRO A 75 -7.90 -1.87 -13.32
CA PRO A 75 -6.63 -2.37 -13.84
C PRO A 75 -6.80 -3.25 -15.09
N ASP A 76 -7.92 -3.97 -15.19
CA ASP A 76 -8.19 -4.93 -16.28
C ASP A 76 -8.85 -4.30 -17.51
N ALA A 77 -9.19 -3.01 -17.46
CA ALA A 77 -9.79 -2.32 -18.60
C ALA A 77 -8.74 -1.94 -19.65
N ASP A 78 -9.11 -1.96 -20.94
CA ASP A 78 -8.27 -1.44 -22.04
C ASP A 78 -7.80 -0.02 -21.78
N LYS A 79 -8.70 0.81 -21.24
CA LYS A 79 -8.40 2.14 -20.73
C LYS A 79 -8.46 2.15 -19.20
N PRO A 80 -7.31 2.00 -18.51
CA PRO A 80 -7.28 1.99 -17.06
C PRO A 80 -7.70 3.34 -16.50
N ILE A 81 -8.41 3.33 -15.37
CA ILE A 81 -8.68 4.54 -14.59
C ILE A 81 -7.63 4.59 -13.49
N LEU A 82 -6.63 5.44 -13.67
CA LEU A 82 -5.58 5.65 -12.68
C LEU A 82 -6.14 6.47 -11.51
N GLY A 83 -5.72 6.09 -10.31
CA GLY A 83 -6.02 6.83 -9.09
C GLY A 83 -5.04 7.97 -8.86
N PRO A 84 -5.23 8.76 -7.80
CA PRO A 84 -4.41 9.93 -7.54
C PRO A 84 -2.94 9.60 -7.24
N PHE A 85 -2.60 8.35 -6.93
CA PHE A 85 -1.22 7.94 -6.68
C PHE A 85 -0.22 8.47 -7.72
N VAL A 86 -0.59 8.45 -9.01
CA VAL A 86 0.31 8.89 -10.10
C VAL A 86 0.59 10.40 -10.08
N SER A 87 -0.31 11.21 -9.53
CA SER A 87 -0.19 12.67 -9.46
C SER A 87 0.30 13.17 -8.09
N LEU A 88 0.56 12.27 -7.14
CA LEU A 88 1.09 12.65 -5.84
C LEU A 88 2.55 13.12 -5.91
N PRO A 89 2.96 14.07 -5.04
CA PRO A 89 4.35 14.39 -4.80
C PRO A 89 5.14 13.16 -4.33
N VAL A 90 6.45 13.15 -4.61
CA VAL A 90 7.34 12.01 -4.34
C VAL A 90 7.28 11.54 -2.88
N GLU A 91 7.15 12.46 -1.92
CA GLU A 91 7.12 12.08 -0.50
C GLU A 91 5.83 11.34 -0.13
N LEU A 92 4.70 11.73 -0.73
CA LEU A 92 3.42 11.04 -0.52
C LEU A 92 3.36 9.71 -1.26
N ARG A 93 3.95 9.63 -2.46
CA ARG A 93 4.10 8.35 -3.17
C ARG A 93 4.93 7.36 -2.39
N ALA A 94 6.08 7.80 -1.84
CA ALA A 94 6.92 6.94 -1.01
C ALA A 94 6.17 6.40 0.22
N ALA A 95 5.36 7.25 0.88
CA ALA A 95 4.52 6.80 1.99
C ALA A 95 3.43 5.80 1.54
N ALA A 96 2.79 6.04 0.40
CA ALA A 96 1.80 5.14 -0.17
C ALA A 96 2.39 3.79 -0.61
N LEU A 97 3.60 3.78 -1.15
CA LEU A 97 4.32 2.57 -1.52
C LEU A 97 4.77 1.78 -0.28
N HIS A 98 5.21 2.46 0.78
CA HIS A 98 5.47 1.82 2.06
C HIS A 98 4.23 1.14 2.65
N LEU A 99 3.03 1.65 2.37
CA LEU A 99 1.79 1.05 2.84
C LEU A 99 1.57 -0.35 2.25
N ILE A 100 2.02 -0.60 1.02
CA ILE A 100 1.87 -1.88 0.31
C ILE A 100 2.43 -3.05 1.14
N HIS A 101 3.51 -2.82 1.90
CA HIS A 101 4.09 -3.80 2.81
C HIS A 101 3.09 -4.37 3.83
N PHE A 102 2.15 -3.53 4.27
CA PHE A 102 1.12 -3.87 5.25
C PHE A 102 -0.18 -4.38 4.60
N LEU A 103 -0.29 -4.32 3.28
CA LEU A 103 -1.43 -4.80 2.50
C LEU A 103 -1.23 -6.25 2.00
N ARG A 104 -0.36 -7.02 2.63
CA ARG A 104 -0.10 -8.40 2.23
C ARG A 104 -1.27 -9.36 2.49
N PRO A 105 -1.38 -10.45 1.71
CA PRO A 105 -0.67 -10.69 0.45
C PRO A 105 -1.13 -9.72 -0.65
N LEU A 106 -0.23 -9.41 -1.60
CA LEU A 106 -0.58 -8.64 -2.79
C LEU A 106 -1.24 -9.58 -3.79
N ASP A 107 -2.52 -9.36 -4.05
CA ASP A 107 -3.26 -10.11 -5.05
C ASP A 107 -2.94 -9.60 -6.47
N SER A 108 -3.36 -10.38 -7.47
CA SER A 108 -3.17 -10.05 -8.88
C SER A 108 -3.77 -8.70 -9.25
N SER A 109 -4.89 -8.29 -8.63
CA SER A 109 -5.53 -7.00 -8.88
C SER A 109 -4.66 -5.84 -8.40
N MET A 110 -4.08 -5.91 -7.19
CA MET A 110 -3.18 -4.89 -6.66
C MET A 110 -1.90 -4.79 -7.50
N LEU A 111 -1.31 -5.94 -7.85
CA LEU A 111 -0.16 -5.98 -8.75
C LEU A 111 -0.50 -5.34 -10.11
N ALA A 112 -1.61 -5.71 -10.73
CA ALA A 112 -2.05 -5.11 -11.99
C ALA A 112 -2.26 -3.59 -11.87
N ALA A 113 -2.85 -3.11 -10.76
CA ALA A 113 -3.00 -1.68 -10.51
C ALA A 113 -1.67 -0.93 -10.44
N LEU A 114 -0.68 -1.50 -9.74
CA LEU A 114 0.68 -0.96 -9.67
C LEU A 114 1.36 -0.97 -11.05
N ALA A 115 1.17 -2.03 -11.85
CA ALA A 115 1.70 -2.08 -13.21
C ALA A 115 1.06 -1.03 -14.12
N ARG A 116 -0.25 -0.75 -13.98
CA ARG A 116 -0.89 0.35 -14.71
C ARG A 116 -0.29 1.71 -14.32
N CYS A 117 0.07 1.92 -13.06
CA CYS A 117 0.76 3.12 -12.63
C CYS A 117 2.16 3.24 -13.26
N ALA A 118 2.95 2.16 -13.19
CA ALA A 118 4.30 2.08 -13.75
C ALA A 118 4.33 2.26 -15.27
N THR A 119 3.36 1.67 -15.98
CA THR A 119 3.24 1.81 -17.44
C THR A 119 2.71 3.17 -17.86
N HIS A 120 1.95 3.87 -17.01
CA HIS A 120 1.57 5.25 -17.31
C HIS A 120 2.73 6.23 -17.11
N SER A 121 3.50 6.06 -16.05
CA SER A 121 4.65 6.90 -15.73
C SER A 121 5.88 6.03 -15.45
N PRO A 122 6.76 5.80 -16.45
CA PRO A 122 7.95 4.96 -16.29
C PRO A 122 8.89 5.41 -15.17
N ALA A 123 8.87 6.69 -14.80
CA ALA A 123 9.61 7.22 -13.66
C ALA A 123 9.22 6.57 -12.32
N LEU A 124 8.02 5.96 -12.24
CA LEU A 124 7.55 5.23 -11.05
C LEU A 124 8.07 3.81 -10.95
N ILE A 125 8.65 3.25 -12.03
CA ILE A 125 9.07 1.84 -12.08
C ILE A 125 10.05 1.51 -10.93
N PRO A 126 11.12 2.29 -10.67
CA PRO A 126 12.05 1.95 -9.59
C PRO A 126 11.39 1.98 -8.21
N GLU A 127 10.53 2.97 -7.94
CA GLU A 127 9.83 3.11 -6.66
C GLU A 127 8.88 1.92 -6.42
N ILE A 128 8.11 1.53 -7.44
CA ILE A 128 7.15 0.42 -7.36
C ILE A 128 7.86 -0.92 -7.22
N LEU A 129 8.93 -1.16 -7.99
CA LEU A 129 9.70 -2.40 -7.91
C LEU A 129 10.31 -2.59 -6.51
N LEU A 130 10.93 -1.54 -5.96
CA LEU A 130 11.52 -1.58 -4.62
C LEU A 130 10.46 -1.87 -3.54
N ALA A 131 9.26 -1.31 -3.68
CA ALA A 131 8.17 -1.55 -2.75
C ALA A 131 7.68 -3.01 -2.79
N ILE A 132 7.66 -3.63 -3.98
CA ILE A 132 7.26 -5.02 -4.15
C ILE A 132 8.36 -5.97 -3.65
N GLU A 133 9.61 -5.72 -4.02
CA GLU A 133 10.78 -6.49 -3.57
C GLU A 133 10.85 -6.52 -2.03
N SER A 134 10.82 -5.35 -1.38
CA SER A 134 10.80 -5.27 0.10
C SER A 134 9.59 -5.98 0.74
N THR A 135 8.47 -6.08 0.02
CA THR A 135 7.29 -6.82 0.48
C THR A 135 7.49 -8.34 0.35
N LEU A 136 8.16 -8.79 -0.71
CA LEU A 136 8.51 -10.19 -1.00
C LEU A 136 9.64 -10.71 -0.11
N ASP A 137 10.71 -9.95 0.10
CA ASP A 137 11.84 -10.32 0.97
C ASP A 137 11.40 -10.55 2.40
N PHE A 138 10.52 -9.69 2.90
CA PHE A 138 9.96 -9.89 4.22
C PHE A 138 9.02 -11.10 4.25
N ALA A 139 8.28 -11.37 3.16
CA ALA A 139 7.45 -12.57 3.08
C ALA A 139 8.30 -13.84 3.03
N SER A 140 9.42 -13.84 2.30
CA SER A 140 10.35 -14.97 2.21
C SER A 140 11.07 -15.21 3.53
N ALA A 141 11.54 -14.17 4.22
CA ALA A 141 12.13 -14.27 5.55
C ALA A 141 11.15 -14.90 6.57
N ARG A 142 9.85 -14.65 6.42
CA ARG A 142 8.79 -15.23 7.26
C ARG A 142 8.35 -16.63 6.81
N ALA A 143 8.42 -16.92 5.50
CA ALA A 143 8.01 -18.19 4.88
C ALA A 143 9.05 -19.32 5.04
N HIS A 144 10.29 -19.01 5.43
CA HIS A 144 11.20 -20.04 5.96
C HIS A 144 10.64 -20.74 7.22
N ALA A 145 9.49 -20.30 7.74
CA ALA A 145 8.71 -20.96 8.79
C ALA A 145 7.37 -21.59 8.32
N SER A 146 6.87 -21.38 7.07
CA SER A 146 5.64 -22.01 6.55
C SER A 146 5.45 -21.80 5.03
N ALA A 147 4.84 -22.79 4.36
CA ALA A 147 4.91 -23.11 2.93
C ALA A 147 4.62 -22.01 1.88
N SER A 148 5.31 -22.18 0.74
CA SER A 148 5.52 -21.28 -0.39
C SER A 148 4.39 -21.26 -1.44
N ALA A 149 3.74 -20.11 -1.60
CA ALA A 149 2.92 -19.76 -2.77
C ALA A 149 2.98 -18.28 -3.22
N PRO A 150 3.01 -17.26 -2.33
CA PRO A 150 2.84 -15.86 -2.76
C PRO A 150 4.10 -15.21 -3.38
N VAL A 151 5.26 -15.87 -3.30
CA VAL A 151 6.54 -15.32 -3.79
C VAL A 151 6.66 -15.42 -5.31
N ALA A 152 6.12 -16.48 -5.92
CA ALA A 152 6.22 -16.72 -7.36
C ALA A 152 5.47 -15.65 -8.18
N ASP A 153 4.28 -15.26 -7.74
CA ASP A 153 3.47 -14.24 -8.43
C ASP A 153 4.14 -12.86 -8.38
N GLY A 154 4.76 -12.51 -7.25
CA GLY A 154 5.52 -11.27 -7.10
C GLY A 154 6.78 -11.22 -7.97
N LEU A 155 7.53 -12.32 -8.05
CA LEU A 155 8.72 -12.41 -8.92
C LEU A 155 8.33 -12.33 -10.40
N SER A 156 7.28 -13.05 -10.82
CA SER A 156 6.74 -12.96 -12.18
C SER A 156 6.32 -11.54 -12.53
N PHE A 157 5.70 -10.84 -11.58
CA PHE A 157 5.32 -9.44 -11.74
C PHE A 157 6.53 -8.51 -11.91
N VAL A 158 7.56 -8.65 -11.06
CA VAL A 158 8.81 -7.87 -11.15
C VAL A 158 9.47 -8.09 -12.51
N LEU A 159 9.58 -9.34 -12.97
CA LEU A 159 10.12 -9.68 -14.28
C LEU A 159 9.32 -9.05 -15.42
N THR A 160 7.99 -9.10 -15.34
CA THR A 160 7.10 -8.51 -16.35
C THR A 160 7.30 -6.99 -16.42
N LEU A 161 7.41 -6.31 -15.28
CA LEU A 161 7.66 -4.87 -15.26
C LEU A 161 9.04 -4.50 -15.81
N LEU A 162 10.07 -5.27 -15.51
CA LEU A 162 11.42 -5.05 -16.04
C LEU A 162 11.45 -5.18 -17.57
N VAL A 163 10.79 -6.20 -18.14
CA VAL A 163 10.66 -6.36 -19.60
C VAL A 163 9.93 -5.17 -20.23
N VAL A 164 8.84 -4.71 -19.63
CA VAL A 164 8.09 -3.56 -20.15
C VAL A 164 8.88 -2.25 -20.05
N ALA A 165 9.69 -2.09 -18.99
CA ALA A 165 10.58 -0.95 -18.84
C ALA A 165 11.65 -0.93 -19.95
N ASP A 166 12.26 -2.08 -20.22
CA ASP A 166 13.32 -2.25 -21.22
C ASP A 166 12.80 -2.00 -22.65
N MET A 167 11.65 -2.58 -23.00
CA MET A 167 11.01 -2.40 -24.31
C MET A 167 10.64 -0.94 -24.64
N ARG A 168 10.55 -0.07 -23.63
CA ARG A 168 10.26 1.37 -23.81
C ARG A 168 11.49 2.27 -23.71
N ALA A 169 12.62 1.73 -23.26
CA ALA A 169 13.90 2.42 -23.22
C ALA A 169 14.64 2.38 -24.57
N VAL A 170 14.18 1.57 -25.53
CA VAL A 170 14.68 1.56 -26.91
C VAL A 170 14.11 2.78 -27.65
N PRO A 171 14.94 3.77 -28.04
CA PRO A 171 14.48 4.87 -28.88
C PRO A 171 14.14 4.36 -30.30
N PRO A 172 13.22 5.03 -31.02
CA PRO A 172 12.90 4.69 -32.42
C PRO A 172 14.10 4.87 -33.36
#